data_AF-A0A5J5WQJ8-F1
#
_entry.id   AF-A0A5J5WQJ8-F1
#
_cell.length_a   1.000
_cell.length_b   1.000
_cell.length_c   1.000
_cell.angle_alpha   90.00
_cell.angle_beta   90.00
_cell.angle_gamma   90.00
#
_symmetry.space_group_name_H-M   'P 1'
#
loop_
_entity.id
_entity.type
_entity.pdbx_description
1 polymer ?
#
loop_
_entity_poly.entity_id
_entity_poly.type
_entity_poly.pdbx_seq_one_letter_code
_entity_poly.pdbx_strand_id
1 'polypeptide(L)'
;MDSSFFRMNTSAKLPVFKNGSHIIFDTIETILYIERIAVVSVGNDSFSNQEVIEWMQKIQQWNPKYFTLLHIPDKHRLYVSKFIRKVVIARMAESPDLASAYHSKLREAYETEEKLKNADLVKRSTESLVQLLDEVETKLNDTTYIVGDEFTMADATFVPVLARLVLLGLEDEYISCRPNIADYWGLVQQRPTYKKVIGKYFNGWRKKKTLIKTWCSLHIRNLLKRY
;
A
#
# COMPACT_ATOMS: atom_id res chain seq x y z
N MET A 1 4.14 -15.85 -5.72
CA MET A 1 2.79 -16.36 -5.40
C MET A 1 2.97 -17.76 -4.89
N ASP A 2 3.56 -17.84 -3.71
CA ASP A 2 4.00 -19.08 -3.13
C ASP A 2 2.78 -19.92 -2.70
N SER A 3 2.82 -21.23 -2.91
CA SER A 3 1.70 -22.11 -2.57
C SER A 3 1.45 -22.12 -1.06
N SER A 4 2.49 -22.00 -0.22
CA SER A 4 2.33 -21.90 1.24
C SER A 4 1.55 -20.64 1.63
N PHE A 5 1.77 -19.52 0.92
CA PHE A 5 1.02 -18.30 1.16
C PHE A 5 -0.45 -18.42 0.74
N PHE A 6 -0.73 -19.08 -0.40
CA PHE A 6 -2.10 -19.35 -0.84
C PHE A 6 -2.87 -20.27 0.09
N ARG A 7 -2.19 -21.24 0.73
CA ARG A 7 -2.78 -22.08 1.79
C ARG A 7 -3.17 -21.27 3.02
N MET A 8 -2.39 -20.25 3.35
CA MET A 8 -2.68 -19.33 4.46
C MET A 8 -3.75 -18.30 4.10
N ASN A 9 -3.71 -17.75 2.89
CA ASN A 9 -4.63 -16.75 2.39
C ASN A 9 -4.97 -17.02 0.92
N THR A 10 -6.12 -17.64 0.67
CA THR A 10 -6.57 -18.00 -0.68
C THR A 10 -6.81 -16.78 -1.57
N SER A 11 -7.09 -15.61 -1.00
CA SER A 11 -7.23 -14.36 -1.76
C SER A 11 -5.90 -13.81 -2.28
N ALA A 12 -4.79 -14.26 -1.69
CA ALA A 12 -3.43 -13.78 -1.92
C ALA A 12 -3.30 -12.24 -1.86
N LYS A 13 -4.10 -11.61 -1.01
CA LYS A 13 -4.03 -10.18 -0.72
C LYS A 13 -3.12 -9.91 0.48
N LEU A 14 -2.60 -8.68 0.53
CA LEU A 14 -1.81 -8.16 1.64
C LEU A 14 -2.52 -6.96 2.25
N PRO A 15 -2.28 -6.65 3.54
CA PRO A 15 -1.39 -7.37 4.47
C PRO A 15 -1.96 -8.72 4.94
N VAL A 16 -1.09 -9.55 5.51
CA VAL A 16 -1.47 -10.71 6.33
C VAL A 16 -0.66 -10.64 7.60
N PHE A 17 -1.33 -10.56 8.75
CA PHE A 17 -0.70 -10.57 10.04
C PHE A 17 -0.92 -11.94 10.70
N LYS A 18 0.14 -12.51 11.28
CA LYS A 18 0.10 -13.81 11.95
C LYS A 18 0.76 -13.73 13.31
N ASN A 19 0.01 -14.02 14.37
CA ASN A 19 0.51 -14.18 15.74
C ASN A 19 0.10 -15.57 16.28
N GLY A 20 1.06 -16.50 16.31
CA GLY A 20 0.79 -17.90 16.62
C GLY A 20 -0.21 -18.52 15.63
N SER A 21 -1.36 -18.97 16.15
CA SER A 21 -2.48 -19.50 15.36
C SER A 21 -3.43 -18.42 14.84
N HIS A 22 -3.36 -17.19 15.35
CA HIS A 22 -4.24 -16.10 14.92
C HIS A 22 -3.73 -15.49 13.62
N ILE A 23 -4.60 -15.42 12.61
CA ILE A 23 -4.30 -14.82 11.30
C ILE A 23 -5.34 -13.76 11.01
N ILE A 24 -4.89 -12.54 10.68
CA ILE A 24 -5.72 -11.38 10.38
C ILE A 24 -5.36 -10.87 8.98
N PHE A 25 -6.38 -10.55 8.19
CA PHE A 25 -6.23 -10.08 6.81
C PHE A 25 -6.58 -8.61 6.64
N ASP A 26 -7.41 -8.06 7.53
CA ASP A 26 -7.82 -6.67 7.49
C ASP A 26 -6.75 -5.77 8.14
N THR A 27 -6.45 -4.64 7.49
CA THR A 27 -5.42 -3.71 7.94
C THR A 27 -5.79 -3.05 9.27
N ILE A 28 -7.04 -2.61 9.42
CA ILE A 28 -7.49 -1.90 10.63
C ILE A 28 -7.60 -2.89 11.78
N GLU A 29 -8.14 -4.09 11.54
CA GLU A 29 -8.17 -5.16 12.53
C GLU A 29 -6.76 -5.54 12.99
N THR A 30 -5.79 -5.59 12.06
CA THR A 30 -4.38 -5.82 12.39
C THR A 30 -3.82 -4.73 13.29
N ILE A 31 -4.06 -3.46 12.97
CA ILE A 31 -3.59 -2.32 13.77
C ILE A 31 -4.19 -2.39 15.18
N LEU A 32 -5.51 -2.55 15.30
CA LEU A 32 -6.19 -2.62 16.59
C LEU A 32 -5.77 -3.85 17.40
N TYR A 33 -5.46 -4.97 16.75
CA TYR A 33 -4.92 -6.15 17.40
C TYR A 33 -3.53 -5.89 18.00
N ILE A 34 -2.65 -5.21 17.25
CA ILE A 34 -1.31 -4.84 17.73
C ILE A 34 -1.42 -3.85 18.90
N GLU A 35 -2.32 -2.86 18.84
CA GLU A 35 -2.56 -1.93 19.93
C GLU A 35 -3.00 -2.66 21.21
N ARG A 36 -3.95 -3.60 21.11
CA ARG A 36 -4.38 -4.42 22.28
C ARG A 36 -3.22 -5.18 22.92
N ILE A 37 -2.32 -5.74 22.11
CA ILE A 37 -1.12 -6.42 22.63
C ILE A 37 -0.19 -5.42 23.32
N ALA A 38 0.02 -4.24 22.72
CA ALA A 38 0.91 -3.22 23.26
C ALA A 38 0.43 -2.68 24.61
N VAL A 39 -0.88 -2.45 24.76
CA VAL A 39 -1.49 -2.04 26.04
C VAL A 39 -1.14 -3.04 27.14
N VAL A 40 -1.38 -4.33 26.90
CA VAL A 40 -1.13 -5.40 27.88
C VAL A 40 0.35 -5.61 28.15
N SER A 41 1.20 -5.49 27.12
CA SER A 41 2.62 -5.87 27.21
C SER A 41 3.52 -4.74 27.71
N VAL A 42 3.13 -3.49 27.49
CA VAL A 42 3.98 -2.30 27.73
C VAL A 42 3.33 -1.32 28.71
N GLY A 43 2.06 -1.54 29.10
CA GLY A 43 1.31 -0.61 29.95
C GLY A 43 1.01 0.71 29.23
N ASN A 44 0.87 0.68 27.91
CA ASN A 44 0.49 1.85 27.14
C ASN A 44 -1.03 2.06 27.25
N ASP A 45 -1.47 3.14 27.89
CA ASP A 45 -2.92 3.43 28.07
C ASP A 45 -3.57 4.08 26.83
N SER A 46 -2.80 4.39 25.78
CA SER A 46 -3.31 5.01 24.57
C SER A 46 -3.86 3.98 23.58
N PHE A 47 -5.19 3.85 23.55
CA PHE A 47 -5.93 3.10 22.52
C PHE A 47 -6.50 4.06 21.48
N SER A 48 -6.57 3.65 20.21
CA SER A 48 -7.19 4.47 19.16
C SER A 48 -8.65 4.76 19.52
N ASN A 49 -8.97 6.05 19.66
CA ASN A 49 -10.34 6.50 19.91
C ASN A 49 -11.19 6.39 18.63
N GLN A 50 -12.49 6.67 18.76
CA GLN A 50 -13.44 6.55 17.66
C GLN A 50 -13.07 7.42 16.45
N GLU A 51 -12.61 8.66 16.66
CA GLU A 51 -12.20 9.56 15.58
C GLU A 51 -10.99 9.03 14.81
N VAL A 52 -9.99 8.47 15.52
CA VAL A 52 -8.82 7.83 14.88
C VAL A 52 -9.26 6.66 14.01
N ILE A 53 -10.20 5.84 14.48
CA ILE A 53 -10.72 4.68 13.73
C ILE A 53 -11.47 5.14 12.48
N GLU A 54 -12.30 6.17 12.58
CA GLU A 54 -13.04 6.74 11.44
C GLU A 54 -12.09 7.27 10.36
N TRP A 55 -11.01 7.95 10.75
CA TRP A 55 -9.98 8.38 9.81
C TRP A 55 -9.26 7.21 9.15
N MET A 56 -8.87 6.18 9.92
CA MET A 56 -8.27 4.97 9.34
C MET A 56 -9.19 4.33 8.29
N GLN A 57 -10.48 4.21 8.59
CA GLN A 57 -11.47 3.67 7.66
C GLN A 57 -11.59 4.53 6.41
N LYS A 58 -11.70 5.85 6.56
CA LYS A 58 -11.79 6.80 5.45
C LYS A 58 -10.58 6.69 4.53
N ILE A 59 -9.37 6.66 5.10
CA ILE A 59 -8.13 6.52 4.31
C ILE A 59 -8.09 5.19 3.56
N GLN A 60 -8.52 4.09 4.18
CA GLN A 60 -8.55 2.75 3.56
C GLN A 60 -9.60 2.60 2.44
N GLN A 61 -10.64 3.45 2.41
CA GLN A 61 -11.62 3.43 1.32
C GLN A 61 -11.01 3.83 -0.03
N TRP A 62 -9.96 4.66 -0.03
CA TRP A 62 -9.25 4.98 -1.25
C TRP A 62 -8.46 3.76 -1.75
N ASN A 63 -8.83 3.24 -2.92
CA ASN A 63 -8.13 2.14 -3.57
C ASN A 63 -7.00 2.67 -4.48
N PRO A 64 -5.72 2.55 -4.08
CA PRO A 64 -4.63 3.15 -4.84
C PRO A 64 -4.23 2.35 -6.08
N LYS A 65 -4.76 1.14 -6.29
CA LYS A 65 -4.22 0.18 -7.28
C LYS A 65 -4.21 0.75 -8.69
N TYR A 66 -5.35 1.26 -9.17
CA TYR A 66 -5.48 1.77 -10.54
C TYR A 66 -4.78 3.11 -10.70
N PHE A 67 -4.94 4.01 -9.74
CA PHE A 67 -4.19 5.27 -9.69
C PHE A 67 -2.67 5.02 -9.80
N THR A 68 -2.12 4.13 -8.98
CA THR A 68 -0.68 3.80 -9.01
C THR A 68 -0.29 3.27 -10.37
N LEU A 69 -1.01 2.27 -10.89
CA LEU A 69 -0.64 1.61 -12.14
C LEU A 69 -0.72 2.53 -13.36
N LEU A 70 -1.64 3.50 -13.37
CA LEU A 70 -1.73 4.50 -14.44
C LEU A 70 -0.47 5.38 -14.51
N HIS A 71 0.10 5.74 -13.37
CA HIS A 71 1.30 6.58 -13.28
C HIS A 71 2.60 5.81 -13.50
N ILE A 72 2.54 4.50 -13.81
CA ILE A 72 3.70 3.70 -14.18
C ILE A 72 3.75 3.55 -15.70
N PRO A 73 4.91 3.80 -16.35
CA PRO A 73 5.03 3.64 -17.80
C PRO A 73 4.63 2.23 -18.28
N ASP A 74 3.84 2.17 -19.34
CA ASP A 74 3.24 0.94 -19.87
C ASP A 74 4.24 -0.19 -20.08
N LYS A 75 5.43 0.13 -20.60
CA LYS A 75 6.49 -0.88 -20.83
C LYS A 75 6.84 -1.66 -19.56
N HIS A 76 6.90 -1.00 -18.41
CA HIS A 76 7.23 -1.64 -17.14
C HIS A 76 6.03 -2.39 -16.58
N ARG A 77 4.85 -1.77 -16.63
CA ARG A 77 3.59 -2.35 -16.16
C ARG A 77 3.26 -3.64 -16.91
N LEU A 78 3.26 -3.61 -18.25
CA LEU A 78 2.98 -4.76 -19.10
C LEU A 78 4.02 -5.87 -18.94
N TYR A 79 5.29 -5.52 -18.78
CA TYR A 79 6.36 -6.49 -18.51
C TYR A 79 6.10 -7.25 -17.20
N VAL A 80 5.84 -6.53 -16.11
CA VAL A 80 5.55 -7.12 -14.79
C VAL A 80 4.24 -7.92 -14.84
N SER A 81 3.19 -7.41 -15.47
CA SER A 81 1.90 -8.09 -15.65
C SER A 81 2.05 -9.43 -16.39
N LYS A 82 2.81 -9.45 -17.49
CA LYS A 82 3.14 -10.70 -18.21
C LYS A 82 3.94 -11.67 -17.35
N PHE A 83 4.93 -11.18 -16.61
CA PHE A 83 5.72 -12.01 -15.70
C PHE A 83 4.83 -12.63 -14.61
N ILE A 84 4.00 -11.84 -13.94
CA ILE A 84 3.07 -12.29 -12.89
C ILE A 84 2.14 -13.39 -13.41
N ARG A 85 1.55 -13.24 -14.60
CA ARG A 85 0.69 -14.27 -15.20
C ARG A 85 1.42 -15.59 -15.43
N LYS A 86 2.67 -15.54 -15.90
CA LYS A 86 3.51 -16.75 -16.05
C LYS A 86 3.79 -17.43 -14.70
N VAL A 87 4.08 -16.63 -13.67
CA VAL A 87 4.23 -17.13 -12.29
C VAL A 87 2.97 -17.84 -11.83
N VAL A 88 1.80 -17.23 -11.99
CA VAL A 88 0.53 -17.85 -11.60
C VAL A 88 0.31 -19.17 -12.31
N ILE A 89 0.51 -19.22 -13.64
CA ILE A 89 0.31 -20.43 -14.44
C ILE A 89 1.27 -21.55 -14.01
N ALA A 90 2.55 -21.23 -13.83
CA ALA A 90 3.54 -22.22 -13.39
C ALA A 90 3.19 -22.79 -12.01
N ARG A 91 2.83 -21.93 -11.05
CA ARG A 91 2.48 -22.37 -9.69
C ARG A 91 1.17 -23.14 -9.62
N MET A 92 0.22 -22.80 -10.48
CA MET A 92 -1.01 -23.57 -10.64
C MET A 92 -0.75 -25.01 -11.10
N ALA A 93 0.18 -25.20 -12.04
CA ALA A 93 0.59 -26.54 -12.49
C ALA A 93 1.32 -27.34 -11.39
N GLU A 94 2.13 -26.66 -10.56
CA GLU A 94 2.86 -27.27 -9.43
C GLU A 94 1.96 -27.58 -8.23
N SER A 95 0.79 -26.95 -8.10
CA SER A 95 -0.12 -27.12 -6.95
C SER A 95 -1.58 -27.23 -7.42
N PRO A 96 -1.98 -28.38 -7.99
CA PRO A 96 -3.33 -28.57 -8.54
C PRO A 96 -4.46 -28.39 -7.53
N ASP A 97 -4.19 -28.66 -6.26
CA ASP A 97 -5.15 -28.49 -5.16
C ASP A 97 -5.49 -27.00 -4.89
N LEU A 98 -4.63 -26.08 -5.32
CA LEU A 98 -4.84 -24.63 -5.24
C LEU A 98 -5.33 -24.03 -6.58
N ALA A 99 -5.70 -24.86 -7.56
CA ALA A 99 -5.99 -24.40 -8.92
C ALA A 99 -7.08 -23.32 -8.98
N SER A 100 -8.16 -23.45 -8.19
CA SER A 100 -9.22 -22.44 -8.15
C SER A 100 -8.72 -21.06 -7.68
N ALA A 101 -7.86 -21.05 -6.65
CA ALA A 101 -7.29 -19.81 -6.12
C ALA A 101 -6.33 -19.17 -7.14
N TYR A 102 -5.50 -19.97 -7.81
CA TYR A 102 -4.63 -19.49 -8.88
C TYR A 102 -5.42 -19.01 -10.11
N HIS A 103 -6.49 -19.69 -10.51
CA HIS A 103 -7.39 -19.23 -11.57
C HIS A 103 -8.02 -17.89 -11.24
N SER A 104 -8.51 -17.72 -10.00
CA SER A 104 -9.05 -16.44 -9.52
C SER A 104 -8.01 -15.34 -9.60
N LYS A 105 -6.76 -15.63 -9.19
CA LYS A 105 -5.67 -14.66 -9.26
C LYS A 105 -5.23 -14.34 -10.69
N LEU A 106 -5.25 -15.33 -11.58
CA LEU A 106 -4.96 -15.15 -13.00
C LEU A 106 -6.00 -14.23 -13.63
N ARG A 107 -7.29 -14.48 -13.35
CA ARG A 107 -8.40 -13.64 -13.79
C ARG A 107 -8.24 -12.20 -13.32
N GLU A 108 -7.95 -11.98 -12.03
CA GLU A 108 -7.70 -10.64 -11.49
C GLU A 108 -6.57 -9.91 -12.25
N ALA A 109 -5.50 -10.62 -12.63
CA ALA A 109 -4.40 -10.04 -13.39
C ALA A 109 -4.82 -9.60 -14.80
N TYR A 110 -5.69 -10.37 -15.48
CA TYR A 110 -6.25 -9.97 -16.78
C TYR A 110 -7.24 -8.81 -16.65
N GLU A 111 -8.18 -8.89 -15.71
CA GLU A 111 -9.16 -7.83 -15.45
C GLU A 111 -8.50 -6.51 -15.08
N THR A 112 -7.36 -6.54 -14.38
CA THR A 112 -6.63 -5.31 -14.02
C THR A 112 -6.20 -4.54 -15.28
N GLU A 113 -5.74 -5.23 -16.32
CA GLU A 113 -5.36 -4.61 -17.59
C GLU A 113 -6.57 -4.02 -18.33
N GLU A 114 -7.73 -4.68 -18.27
CA GLU A 114 -8.97 -4.19 -18.87
C GLU A 114 -9.51 -2.97 -18.11
N LYS A 115 -9.53 -3.03 -16.77
CA LYS A 115 -10.00 -1.94 -15.90
C LYS A 115 -9.13 -0.68 -16.03
N LEU A 116 -7.83 -0.82 -16.34
CA LEU A 116 -6.96 0.33 -16.61
C LEU A 116 -7.31 1.07 -17.92
N LYS A 117 -8.03 0.43 -18.85
CA LYS A 117 -8.55 1.10 -20.06
C LYS A 117 -9.84 1.86 -19.79
N ASN A 118 -10.49 1.63 -18.66
CA ASN A 118 -11.71 2.32 -18.28
C ASN A 118 -11.36 3.66 -17.61
N ALA A 119 -11.54 4.74 -18.38
CA ALA A 119 -11.25 6.10 -17.92
C ALA A 119 -12.06 6.50 -16.67
N ASP A 120 -13.31 6.02 -16.53
CA ASP A 120 -14.17 6.36 -15.39
C ASP A 120 -13.69 5.74 -14.07
N LEU A 121 -13.11 4.53 -14.12
CA LEU A 121 -12.53 3.91 -12.92
C LEU A 121 -11.32 4.69 -12.42
N VAL A 122 -10.49 5.14 -13.35
CA VAL A 122 -9.30 5.94 -13.05
C VAL A 122 -9.71 7.30 -12.49
N LYS A 123 -10.63 7.99 -13.18
CA LYS A 123 -11.14 9.28 -12.77
C LYS A 123 -11.72 9.24 -11.35
N ARG A 124 -12.58 8.27 -11.03
CA ARG A 124 -13.14 8.11 -9.68
C ARG A 124 -12.07 7.86 -8.61
N SER A 125 -11.03 7.10 -8.95
CA SER A 125 -9.92 6.86 -8.02
C SER A 125 -9.10 8.13 -7.75
N THR A 126 -8.93 8.99 -8.75
CA THR A 126 -8.28 10.30 -8.61
C THR A 126 -9.14 11.27 -7.82
N GLU A 127 -10.44 11.37 -8.13
CA GLU A 127 -11.39 12.23 -7.40
C GLU A 127 -11.47 11.85 -5.92
N SER A 128 -11.54 10.55 -5.61
CA SER A 128 -11.52 10.05 -4.24
C SER A 128 -10.21 10.39 -3.50
N LEU A 129 -9.06 10.39 -4.20
CA LEU A 129 -7.80 10.86 -3.60
C LEU A 129 -7.86 12.35 -3.30
N VAL A 130 -8.29 13.16 -4.28
CA VAL A 130 -8.37 14.62 -4.13
C VAL A 130 -9.27 14.98 -2.96
N GLN A 131 -10.46 14.38 -2.87
CA GLN A 131 -11.36 14.59 -1.74
C GLN A 131 -10.72 14.22 -0.40
N LEU A 132 -10.05 13.06 -0.32
CA LEU A 132 -9.35 12.66 0.91
C LEU A 132 -8.27 13.69 1.31
N LEU A 133 -7.49 14.18 0.35
CA LEU A 133 -6.44 15.16 0.62
C LEU A 133 -7.03 16.52 1.01
N ASP A 134 -8.14 16.96 0.43
CA ASP A 134 -8.77 18.23 0.77
C ASP A 134 -9.38 18.19 2.19
N GLU A 135 -9.95 17.05 2.59
CA GLU A 135 -10.43 16.83 3.96
C GLU A 135 -9.28 16.81 4.97
N VAL A 136 -8.16 16.17 4.64
CA VAL A 136 -6.97 16.16 5.51
C VAL A 136 -6.34 17.55 5.59
N GLU A 137 -6.25 18.28 4.49
CA GLU A 137 -5.76 19.66 4.45
C GLU A 137 -6.58 20.56 5.38
N THR A 138 -7.91 20.43 5.33
CA THR A 138 -8.82 21.15 6.23
C THR A 138 -8.56 20.79 7.69
N LYS A 139 -8.37 19.50 7.99
CA LYS A 139 -8.13 19.04 9.37
C LYS A 139 -6.79 19.53 9.93
N LEU A 140 -5.75 19.55 9.10
CA LEU A 140 -4.40 20.00 9.48
C LEU A 140 -4.28 21.52 9.63
N ASN A 141 -5.28 22.29 9.19
CA ASN A 141 -5.35 23.72 9.50
C ASN A 141 -5.50 23.98 11.01
N ASP A 142 -6.19 23.08 11.71
CA ASP A 142 -6.55 23.26 13.13
C ASP A 142 -5.67 22.44 14.08
N THR A 143 -4.96 21.43 13.57
CA THR A 143 -4.25 20.43 14.39
C THR A 143 -2.91 20.03 13.77
N THR A 144 -1.93 19.68 14.60
CA THR A 144 -0.58 19.31 14.12
C THR A 144 -0.55 17.98 13.35
N TYR A 145 -1.41 17.04 13.72
CA TYR A 145 -1.58 15.73 13.09
C TYR A 145 -3.06 15.51 12.74
N ILE A 146 -3.40 14.41 12.05
CA ILE A 146 -4.78 14.21 11.57
C ILE A 146 -5.82 14.22 12.71
N VAL A 147 -5.43 13.76 13.90
CA VAL A 147 -6.29 13.77 15.09
C VAL A 147 -5.52 14.38 16.27
N GLY A 148 -5.60 15.71 16.37
CA GLY A 148 -5.01 16.47 17.48
C GLY A 148 -3.51 16.73 17.31
N ASP A 149 -2.82 16.98 18.43
CA ASP A 149 -1.42 17.40 18.42
C ASP A 149 -0.41 16.26 18.60
N GLU A 150 -0.90 15.03 18.72
CA GLU A 150 -0.08 13.83 18.82
C GLU A 150 -0.22 12.93 17.58
N PHE A 151 0.85 12.22 17.24
CA PHE A 151 0.84 11.30 16.12
C PHE A 151 0.05 10.03 16.48
N THR A 152 -0.99 9.72 15.71
CA THR A 152 -1.89 8.58 15.96
C THR A 152 -1.82 7.51 14.86
N MET A 153 -2.65 6.47 14.95
CA MET A 153 -2.78 5.47 13.88
C MET A 153 -3.47 6.01 12.62
N ALA A 154 -4.19 7.13 12.70
CA ALA A 154 -4.69 7.84 11.53
C ALA A 154 -3.51 8.30 10.65
N ASP A 155 -2.51 8.92 11.27
CA ASP A 155 -1.27 9.35 10.61
C ASP A 155 -0.49 8.16 10.06
N ALA A 156 -0.31 7.10 10.87
CA ALA A 156 0.38 5.89 10.44
C ALA A 156 -0.25 5.27 9.18
N THR A 157 -1.58 5.40 9.02
CA THR A 157 -2.34 4.91 7.87
C THR A 157 -2.28 5.87 6.67
N PHE A 158 -2.18 7.18 6.92
CA PHE A 158 -2.10 8.20 5.89
C PHE A 158 -0.70 8.35 5.28
N VAL A 159 0.36 8.23 6.08
CA VAL A 159 1.76 8.39 5.62
C VAL A 159 2.10 7.54 4.38
N PRO A 160 1.67 6.27 4.25
CA PRO A 160 1.83 5.49 3.02
C PRO A 160 1.14 6.06 1.77
N VAL A 161 0.08 6.85 1.92
CA VAL A 161 -0.57 7.58 0.81
C VAL A 161 0.38 8.66 0.28
N LEU A 162 0.88 9.54 1.15
CA LEU A 162 1.81 10.60 0.76
C LEU A 162 3.12 10.03 0.20
N ALA A 163 3.69 9.02 0.86
CA ALA A 163 4.90 8.35 0.39
C ALA A 163 4.75 7.77 -1.01
N ARG A 164 3.55 7.28 -1.36
CA ARG A 164 3.25 6.78 -2.71
C ARG A 164 3.23 7.90 -3.74
N LEU A 165 2.65 9.06 -3.43
CA LEU A 165 2.62 10.21 -4.33
C LEU A 165 4.04 10.69 -4.64
N VAL A 166 4.90 10.82 -3.61
CA VAL A 166 6.32 11.14 -3.79
C VAL A 166 7.05 10.06 -4.61
N LEU A 167 6.76 8.77 -4.38
CA LEU A 167 7.35 7.69 -5.14
C LEU A 167 6.99 7.78 -6.64
N LEU A 168 5.77 8.19 -6.95
CA LEU A 168 5.26 8.38 -8.31
C LEU A 168 5.72 9.70 -8.94
N GLY A 169 6.35 10.61 -8.17
CA GLY A 169 6.78 11.92 -8.65
C GLY A 169 5.63 12.92 -8.76
N LEU A 170 4.60 12.77 -7.91
CA LEU A 170 3.38 13.57 -7.89
C LEU A 170 3.31 14.48 -6.65
N GLU A 171 4.46 14.78 -6.05
CA GLU A 171 4.54 15.59 -4.82
C GLU A 171 4.03 17.01 -5.08
N ASP A 172 4.44 17.64 -6.17
CA ASP A 172 4.02 19.02 -6.47
C ASP A 172 2.52 19.15 -6.76
N GLU A 173 1.94 18.14 -7.41
CA GLU A 173 0.53 18.14 -7.82
C GLU A 173 -0.44 17.89 -6.65
N TYR A 174 -0.04 17.07 -5.67
CA TYR A 174 -0.96 16.62 -4.61
C TYR A 174 -0.55 17.04 -3.19
N ILE A 175 0.73 17.32 -2.95
CA ILE A 175 1.27 17.64 -1.63
C ILE A 175 1.65 19.11 -1.58
N SER A 176 2.57 19.58 -2.44
CA SER A 176 3.10 20.94 -2.39
C SER A 176 2.04 22.04 -2.61
N CYS A 177 0.95 21.71 -3.31
CA CYS A 177 -0.19 22.62 -3.55
C CYS A 177 -1.13 22.77 -2.32
N ARG A 178 -0.92 21.98 -1.27
CA ARG A 178 -1.71 21.93 -0.04
C ARG A 178 -0.80 22.28 1.15
N PRO A 179 -0.75 23.56 1.58
CA PRO A 179 0.27 24.04 2.51
C PRO A 179 0.29 23.29 3.84
N ASN A 180 -0.86 22.95 4.42
CA ASN A 180 -0.91 22.26 5.71
C ASN A 180 -0.40 20.81 5.58
N ILE A 181 -0.76 20.12 4.50
CA ILE A 181 -0.21 18.80 4.17
C ILE A 181 1.29 18.87 3.88
N ALA A 182 1.77 19.90 3.19
CA ALA A 182 3.19 20.08 2.90
C ALA A 182 4.02 20.25 4.19
N ASP A 183 3.55 21.08 5.11
CA ASP A 183 4.17 21.28 6.42
C ASP A 183 4.12 20.00 7.26
N TYR A 184 2.96 19.36 7.35
CA TYR A 184 2.76 18.05 7.98
C TYR A 184 3.72 16.99 7.42
N TRP A 185 3.87 16.94 6.09
CA TRP A 185 4.75 15.98 5.43
C TRP A 185 6.21 16.21 5.81
N GLY A 186 6.63 17.48 5.90
CA GLY A 186 7.94 17.86 6.44
C GLY A 186 8.16 17.32 7.86
N LEU A 187 7.19 17.48 8.76
CA LEU A 187 7.25 16.95 10.13
C LEU A 187 7.35 15.42 10.15
N VAL A 188 6.48 14.73 9.40
CA VAL A 188 6.48 13.26 9.30
C VAL A 188 7.82 12.72 8.82
N GLN A 189 8.41 13.34 7.80
CA GLN A 189 9.67 12.89 7.23
C GLN A 189 10.83 12.96 8.23
N GLN A 190 10.74 13.82 9.25
CA GLN A 190 11.77 13.90 10.29
C GLN A 190 11.71 12.76 11.30
N ARG A 191 10.56 12.08 11.44
CA ARG A 191 10.36 11.01 12.41
C ARG A 191 11.35 9.85 12.21
N PRO A 192 12.01 9.34 13.26
CA PRO A 192 12.91 8.19 13.15
C PRO A 192 12.24 6.95 12.56
N THR A 193 10.96 6.73 12.87
CA THR A 193 10.16 5.62 12.35
C THR A 193 9.94 5.73 10.84
N TYR A 194 9.63 6.93 10.33
CA TYR A 194 9.53 7.19 8.88
C TYR A 194 10.86 6.89 8.18
N LYS A 195 11.97 7.44 8.69
CA LYS A 195 13.31 7.24 8.15
C LYS A 195 13.66 5.74 8.11
N LYS A 196 13.26 4.98 9.13
CA LYS A 196 13.52 3.53 9.23
C LYS A 196 12.68 2.70 8.26
N VAL A 197 11.39 2.99 8.12
CA VAL A 197 10.42 2.14 7.39
C VAL A 197 10.31 2.53 5.92
N ILE A 198 10.27 3.82 5.60
CA ILE A 198 10.03 4.33 4.24
C ILE A 198 11.30 4.99 3.69
N GLY A 199 11.83 5.99 4.40
CA GLY A 199 12.94 6.82 3.90
C GLY A 199 14.22 6.04 3.61
N LYS A 200 14.46 4.93 4.32
CA LYS A 200 15.57 4.00 4.06
C LYS A 200 15.57 3.44 2.64
N TYR A 201 14.41 3.27 2.01
CA TYR A 201 14.29 2.58 0.72
C TYR A 201 14.04 3.53 -0.45
N PHE A 202 13.38 4.65 -0.21
CA PHE A 202 12.82 5.49 -1.28
C PHE A 202 13.34 6.93 -1.32
N ASN A 203 14.27 7.33 -0.45
CA ASN A 203 14.86 8.67 -0.51
C ASN A 203 16.05 8.73 -1.50
N GLY A 204 16.03 9.71 -2.39
CA GLY A 204 17.15 10.04 -3.31
C GLY A 204 17.66 8.84 -4.11
N TRP A 205 18.99 8.61 -4.09
CA TRP A 205 19.62 7.50 -4.82
C TRP A 205 19.14 6.11 -4.37
N ARG A 206 18.66 5.96 -3.13
CA ARG A 206 18.19 4.67 -2.60
C ARG A 206 16.97 4.16 -3.37
N LYS A 207 16.08 5.06 -3.83
CA LYS A 207 14.97 4.73 -4.74
C LYS A 207 15.49 4.03 -6.00
N LYS A 208 16.45 4.63 -6.69
CA LYS A 208 17.05 4.06 -7.91
C LYS A 208 17.66 2.69 -7.64
N LYS A 209 18.43 2.56 -6.56
CA LYS A 209 19.03 1.28 -6.13
C LYS A 209 17.96 0.20 -5.91
N THR A 210 16.89 0.51 -5.18
CA THR A 210 15.79 -0.41 -4.88
C THR A 210 15.08 -0.87 -6.16
N LEU A 211 14.76 0.08 -7.05
CA LEU A 211 14.07 -0.22 -8.31
C LEU A 211 14.93 -1.04 -9.28
N ILE A 212 16.22 -0.69 -9.44
CA ILE A 212 17.15 -1.43 -10.29
C ILE A 212 17.32 -2.86 -9.77
N LYS A 213 17.52 -3.05 -8.46
CA LYS A 213 17.65 -4.39 -7.87
C LYS A 213 16.41 -5.26 -8.17
N THR A 214 15.22 -4.69 -8.00
CA THR A 214 13.95 -5.38 -8.30
C THR A 214 13.84 -5.71 -9.78
N TRP A 215 14.16 -4.77 -10.66
CA TRP A 215 14.13 -4.97 -12.11
C TRP A 215 15.09 -6.08 -12.55
N CYS A 216 16.34 -6.05 -12.08
CA CYS A 216 17.34 -7.09 -12.37
C CYS A 216 16.86 -8.47 -11.91
N SER A 217 16.32 -8.57 -10.69
CA SER A 217 15.79 -9.83 -10.15
C SER A 217 14.66 -10.40 -11.03
N LEU A 218 13.70 -9.56 -11.43
CA LEU A 218 12.60 -9.98 -12.31
C LEU A 218 13.13 -10.40 -13.68
N HIS A 219 14.08 -9.65 -14.24
CA HIS A 219 14.65 -9.94 -15.55
C HIS A 219 15.41 -11.27 -15.57
N ILE A 220 16.28 -11.49 -14.59
CA ILE A 220 17.03 -12.75 -14.43
C ILE A 220 16.06 -13.93 -14.27
N ARG A 221 15.04 -13.79 -13.41
CA ARG A 221 14.04 -14.86 -13.23
C ARG A 221 13.29 -15.17 -14.52
N ASN A 222 12.88 -14.14 -15.27
CA ASN A 222 12.20 -14.34 -16.54
C ASN A 222 13.10 -14.99 -17.60
N LEU A 223 14.38 -14.59 -17.69
CA LEU A 223 15.36 -15.21 -18.60
C LEU A 223 15.58 -16.69 -18.28
N LEU A 224 15.74 -17.02 -16.99
CA LEU A 224 15.93 -18.39 -16.51
C LEU A 224 14.63 -19.19 -16.43
N LYS A 225 13.49 -18.62 -16.85
CA LYS A 225 12.14 -19.23 -16.71
C LYS A 225 11.83 -19.71 -15.27
N ARG A 226 12.38 -19.03 -14.27
CA ARG A 226 12.16 -19.28 -12.83
C ARG A 226 10.94 -18.51 -12.34
N TYR A 227 9.78 -19.09 -12.60
CA TYR A 227 8.48 -18.50 -12.29
C TYR A 227 8.01 -18.82 -10.87
#